data_AF-A0A840L821-F1
#
_entry.id   AF-A0A840L821-F1
#
_cell.length_a   1.000
_cell.length_b   1.000
_cell.length_c   1.000
_cell.angle_alpha   90.00
_cell.angle_beta   90.00
_cell.angle_gamma   90.00
#
_symmetry.space_group_name_H-M   'P 1'
#
loop_
_entity.id
_entity.type
_entity.pdbx_description
1 polymer ?
#
loop_
_entity_poly.entity_id
_entity_poly.type
_entity_poly.pdbx_seq_one_letter_code
_entity_poly.pdbx_strand_id
1 'polypeptide(L)'
;MRRPLLPTLPALLTLFLLGALPVHGEELRDPSSWPAALRGPAGSTGEGEASGNAAEQQIKQIVVRHGKPFVVAGGREWGVGAKLGTATILRIEEQAVWLRDAQGSRRVALYPGIEKKAASDAGGGKPRPTAAKAKKSKPEVSAPLQETP
;
A
#
# COMPACT_ATOMS: atom_id res chain seq x y z
N MET A 1 91.98 36.49 -11.58
CA MET A 1 91.14 35.75 -10.61
C MET A 1 89.96 36.64 -10.25
N ARG A 2 88.86 36.52 -11.00
CA ARG A 2 87.60 35.80 -10.68
C ARG A 2 86.77 36.48 -9.58
N ARG A 3 85.75 37.25 -10.04
CA ARG A 3 84.53 37.68 -9.31
C ARG A 3 83.81 36.43 -8.73
N PRO A 4 83.12 36.50 -7.57
CA PRO A 4 81.66 36.74 -7.62
C PRO A 4 81.03 37.34 -6.34
N LEU A 5 80.08 38.26 -6.51
CA LEU A 5 79.01 38.49 -5.52
C LEU A 5 77.72 38.67 -6.35
N LEU A 6 77.02 37.56 -6.59
CA LEU A 6 75.66 37.60 -7.12
C LEU A 6 74.69 37.92 -5.97
N PRO A 7 73.76 38.86 -6.14
CA PRO A 7 72.61 39.04 -5.27
C PRO A 7 71.52 38.04 -5.67
N THR A 8 71.15 37.15 -4.77
CA THR A 8 69.96 36.31 -4.95
C THR A 8 69.10 36.36 -3.70
N LEU A 9 67.78 36.36 -3.92
CA LEU A 9 66.81 35.62 -3.11
C LEU A 9 65.90 36.31 -2.04
N PRO A 10 65.38 37.55 -2.22
CA PRO A 10 64.14 37.88 -1.49
C PRO A 10 62.95 38.28 -2.37
N ALA A 11 63.10 38.41 -3.69
CA ALA A 11 62.03 38.88 -4.57
C ALA A 11 61.14 37.75 -5.14
N LEU A 12 61.60 36.49 -5.10
CA LEU A 12 60.83 35.37 -5.65
C LEU A 12 59.86 34.75 -4.63
N LEU A 13 60.07 34.99 -3.33
CA LEU A 13 59.25 34.39 -2.26
C LEU A 13 57.90 35.10 -2.09
N THR A 14 57.83 36.41 -2.41
CA THR A 14 56.61 37.21 -2.21
C THR A 14 55.56 36.98 -3.30
N LEU A 15 55.95 36.50 -4.48
CA LEU A 15 55.01 36.21 -5.58
C LEU A 15 54.30 34.86 -5.41
N PHE A 16 54.85 33.94 -4.62
CA PHE A 16 54.28 32.60 -4.43
C PHE A 16 53.18 32.55 -3.36
N LEU A 17 53.07 33.56 -2.50
CA LEU A 17 52.14 33.54 -1.36
C LEU A 17 50.73 34.09 -1.69
N LEU A 18 50.49 34.60 -2.91
CA LEU A 18 49.21 35.22 -3.30
C LEU A 18 48.23 34.26 -4.02
N GLY A 19 48.55 32.96 -4.11
CA GLY A 19 47.81 31.99 -4.92
C GLY A 19 46.77 31.10 -4.21
N ALA A 20 46.52 31.29 -2.92
CA ALA A 20 45.75 30.34 -2.10
C ALA A 20 44.32 30.81 -1.74
N LEU A 21 43.61 31.47 -2.66
CA LEU A 21 42.18 31.75 -2.47
C LEU A 21 41.36 30.53 -2.97
N PRO A 22 40.60 29.84 -2.10
CA PRO A 22 39.67 28.80 -2.55
C PRO A 22 38.54 29.46 -3.35
N VAL A 23 38.58 29.29 -4.66
CA VAL A 23 37.43 29.57 -5.54
C VAL A 23 36.39 28.49 -5.26
N HIS A 24 35.37 28.82 -4.47
CA HIS A 24 34.14 28.05 -4.42
C HIS A 24 33.38 28.29 -5.72
N GLY A 25 33.69 27.51 -6.75
CA GLY A 25 32.84 27.43 -7.93
C GLY A 25 31.51 26.85 -7.48
N GLU A 26 30.44 27.64 -7.52
CA GLU A 26 29.10 27.10 -7.49
C GLU A 26 28.94 26.21 -8.73
N GLU A 27 29.04 24.91 -8.51
CA GLU A 27 28.78 23.90 -9.52
C GLU A 27 27.41 24.18 -10.11
N LEU A 28 27.38 24.50 -11.41
CA LEU A 28 26.20 24.88 -12.17
C LEU A 28 25.19 23.73 -12.07
N ARG A 29 24.32 23.82 -11.05
CA ARG A 29 23.45 22.73 -10.65
C ARG A 29 22.43 22.51 -11.75
N ASP A 30 22.31 21.26 -12.19
CA ASP A 30 21.31 20.88 -13.17
C ASP A 30 19.91 21.24 -12.63
N PRO A 31 19.11 22.07 -13.34
CA PRO A 31 17.77 22.45 -12.90
C PRO A 31 16.79 21.27 -12.84
N SER A 32 17.12 20.14 -13.47
CA SER A 32 16.38 18.88 -13.36
C SER A 32 16.79 18.03 -12.15
N SER A 33 17.84 18.43 -11.42
CA SER A 33 18.29 17.69 -10.25
C SER A 33 17.29 17.82 -9.09
N TRP A 34 16.87 16.67 -8.58
CA TRP A 34 15.92 16.59 -7.49
C TRP A 34 16.52 17.21 -6.20
N PRO A 35 15.80 18.10 -5.50
CA PRO A 35 16.32 18.79 -4.33
C PRO A 35 16.68 17.78 -3.24
N ALA A 36 17.81 18.00 -2.57
CA ALA A 36 18.37 17.08 -1.57
C ALA A 36 17.39 16.74 -0.44
N ALA A 37 16.52 17.69 -0.07
CA ALA A 37 15.48 17.47 0.95
C ALA A 37 14.42 16.44 0.53
N LEU A 38 14.19 16.27 -0.77
CA LEU A 38 13.26 15.28 -1.30
C LEU A 38 13.98 14.03 -1.81
N ARG A 39 15.31 14.00 -1.72
CA ARG A 39 16.14 12.81 -1.95
C ARG A 39 16.02 11.95 -0.69
N GLY A 40 14.86 11.33 -0.52
CA GLY A 40 14.59 10.41 0.59
C GLY A 40 15.63 9.28 0.59
N PRO A 41 15.84 8.60 1.74
CA PRO A 41 16.74 7.45 1.79
C PRO A 41 16.31 6.46 0.71
N ALA A 42 17.25 6.07 -0.15
CA ALA A 42 17.00 5.07 -1.17
C ALA A 42 16.46 3.80 -0.50
N GLY A 43 15.16 3.56 -0.61
CA GLY A 43 14.53 2.29 -0.24
C GLY A 43 14.05 2.10 1.20
N SER A 44 13.73 3.13 2.00
CA SER A 44 12.96 2.87 3.22
C SER A 44 11.48 2.66 2.88
N THR A 45 11.13 1.43 2.49
CA THR A 45 9.75 0.95 2.61
C THR A 45 9.39 1.09 4.09
N GLY A 46 8.36 1.87 4.42
CA GLY A 46 7.94 2.05 5.81
C GLY A 46 7.68 0.70 6.46
N GLU A 47 8.54 0.30 7.39
CA GLU A 47 8.31 -0.81 8.30
C GLU A 47 7.25 -0.35 9.30
N GLY A 48 5.99 -0.39 8.86
CA GLY A 48 4.89 -0.61 9.79
C GLY A 48 5.07 -2.00 10.37
N GLU A 49 5.04 -2.10 11.70
CA GLU A 49 5.19 -3.29 12.53
C GLU A 49 4.27 -4.44 12.06
N ALA A 50 4.69 -5.15 11.01
CA ALA A 50 3.97 -6.27 10.45
C ALA A 50 4.53 -7.54 11.06
N SER A 51 4.09 -7.82 12.29
CA SER A 51 3.99 -9.21 12.76
C SER A 51 2.89 -9.91 11.94
N GLY A 52 3.15 -10.07 10.64
CA GLY A 52 2.23 -10.57 9.65
C GLY A 52 2.77 -11.85 9.06
N ASN A 53 1.96 -12.90 9.09
CA ASN A 53 2.28 -14.18 8.47
C ASN A 53 2.51 -13.97 6.95
N ALA A 54 3.44 -14.71 6.35
CA ALA A 54 3.89 -14.55 4.96
C ALA A 54 2.74 -14.41 3.93
N ALA A 55 1.60 -15.06 4.18
CA ALA A 55 0.41 -14.93 3.35
C ALA A 55 -0.12 -13.48 3.27
N GLU A 56 -0.03 -12.68 4.34
CA GLU A 56 -0.47 -11.28 4.38
C GLU A 56 0.45 -10.37 3.59
N GLN A 57 1.75 -10.58 3.72
CA GLN A 57 2.76 -9.80 3.01
C GLN A 57 2.65 -9.95 1.49
N GLN A 58 2.02 -11.05 1.03
CA GLN A 58 1.77 -11.33 -0.38
C GLN A 58 0.52 -10.62 -0.93
N ILE A 59 -0.41 -10.17 -0.09
CA ILE A 59 -1.64 -9.51 -0.51
C ILE A 59 -1.35 -8.03 -0.72
N LYS A 60 -1.13 -7.64 -1.98
CA LYS A 60 -0.83 -6.24 -2.34
C LYS A 60 -2.00 -5.53 -3.02
N GLN A 61 -2.88 -6.27 -3.70
CA GLN A 61 -3.93 -5.70 -4.52
C GLN A 61 -5.15 -6.63 -4.59
N ILE A 62 -6.32 -6.03 -4.74
CA ILE A 62 -7.59 -6.70 -5.05
C ILE A 62 -8.06 -6.22 -6.42
N VAL A 63 -8.51 -7.13 -7.26
CA VAL A 63 -9.07 -6.85 -8.59
C VAL A 63 -10.46 -7.44 -8.71
N VAL A 64 -11.33 -6.78 -9.45
CA VAL A 64 -12.67 -7.30 -9.73
C VAL A 64 -12.76 -7.68 -11.20
N ARG A 65 -13.01 -8.96 -11.47
CA ARG A 65 -13.17 -9.51 -12.82
C ARG A 65 -14.55 -10.15 -12.92
N HIS A 66 -15.34 -9.77 -13.92
CA HIS A 66 -16.70 -10.28 -14.13
C HIS A 66 -17.59 -10.17 -12.87
N GLY A 67 -17.46 -9.06 -12.13
CA GLY A 67 -18.18 -8.83 -10.88
C GLY A 67 -17.71 -9.65 -9.68
N LYS A 68 -16.63 -10.43 -9.81
CA LYS A 68 -16.07 -11.25 -8.73
C LYS A 68 -14.74 -10.68 -8.24
N PRO A 69 -14.52 -10.50 -6.93
CA PRO A 69 -13.25 -10.03 -6.40
C PRO A 69 -12.22 -11.15 -6.37
N PHE A 70 -10.97 -10.81 -6.67
CA PHE A 70 -9.79 -11.66 -6.64
C PHE A 70 -8.64 -10.93 -5.96
N VAL A 71 -7.83 -11.66 -5.20
CA VAL A 71 -6.59 -11.16 -4.62
C VAL A 71 -5.46 -11.39 -5.61
N VAL A 72 -4.64 -10.37 -5.86
CA VAL A 72 -3.42 -10.52 -6.66
C VAL A 72 -2.24 -10.71 -5.73
N ALA A 73 -1.61 -11.88 -5.83
CA ALA A 73 -0.43 -12.26 -5.05
C ALA A 73 0.56 -13.01 -5.94
N GLY A 74 1.82 -12.59 -5.94
CA GLY A 74 2.87 -13.19 -6.79
C GLY A 74 2.53 -13.13 -8.29
N GLY A 75 1.81 -12.09 -8.74
CA GLY A 75 1.41 -11.93 -10.14
C GLY A 75 0.24 -12.82 -10.59
N ARG A 76 -0.44 -13.52 -9.67
CA ARG A 76 -1.57 -14.39 -9.97
C ARG A 76 -2.83 -13.95 -9.22
N GLU A 77 -3.99 -14.16 -9.84
CA GLU A 77 -5.30 -13.90 -9.26
C GLU A 77 -5.79 -15.11 -8.45
N TRP A 78 -6.20 -14.87 -7.20
CA TRP A 78 -6.68 -15.88 -6.26
C TRP A 78 -8.10 -15.52 -5.82
N GLY A 79 -9.04 -16.45 -6.01
CA GLY A 79 -10.43 -16.27 -5.62
C GLY A 79 -10.71 -16.71 -4.18
N VAL A 80 -11.95 -16.47 -3.73
CA VAL A 80 -12.47 -17.07 -2.49
C VAL A 80 -12.38 -18.60 -2.57
N GLY A 81 -11.96 -19.23 -1.47
CA GLY A 81 -11.72 -20.66 -1.35
C GLY A 81 -10.31 -21.09 -1.76
N ALA A 82 -9.54 -20.22 -2.41
CA ALA A 82 -8.17 -20.55 -2.80
C ALA A 82 -7.20 -20.45 -1.62
N LYS A 83 -6.12 -21.22 -1.67
CA LYS A 83 -5.09 -21.25 -0.63
C LYS A 83 -3.93 -20.32 -1.00
N LEU A 84 -3.65 -19.36 -0.12
CA LEU A 84 -2.54 -18.41 -0.23
C LEU A 84 -1.52 -18.74 0.88
N GLY A 85 -0.40 -19.36 0.50
CA GLY A 85 0.58 -19.90 1.45
C GLY A 85 -0.04 -21.01 2.30
N THR A 86 -0.14 -20.79 3.61
CA THR A 86 -0.77 -21.72 4.57
C THR A 86 -2.23 -21.39 4.86
N ALA A 87 -2.73 -20.23 4.43
CA ALA A 87 -4.08 -19.75 4.74
C ALA A 87 -5.04 -19.89 3.55
N THR A 88 -6.34 -20.01 3.82
CA THR A 88 -7.41 -20.07 2.83
C THR A 88 -8.20 -18.76 2.80
N ILE A 89 -8.50 -18.24 1.61
CA ILE A 89 -9.30 -17.03 1.46
C ILE A 89 -10.77 -17.36 1.74
N LEU A 90 -11.36 -16.78 2.79
CA LEU A 90 -12.77 -16.95 3.12
C LEU A 90 -13.66 -15.91 2.43
N ARG A 91 -13.19 -14.68 2.37
CA ARG A 91 -13.95 -13.54 1.84
C ARG A 91 -12.99 -12.46 1.38
N ILE A 92 -13.36 -11.78 0.29
CA ILE A 92 -12.63 -10.63 -0.23
C ILE A 92 -13.58 -9.43 -0.17
N GLU A 93 -13.17 -8.41 0.56
CA GLU A 93 -13.82 -7.10 0.60
C GLU A 93 -12.99 -6.10 -0.22
N GLU A 94 -13.47 -4.88 -0.37
CA GLU A 94 -12.74 -3.87 -1.15
C GLU A 94 -11.39 -3.48 -0.52
N GLN A 95 -11.33 -3.43 0.82
CA GLN A 95 -10.14 -2.98 1.56
C GLN A 95 -9.58 -4.03 2.51
N ALA A 96 -10.15 -5.23 2.54
CA ALA A 96 -9.71 -6.28 3.43
C ALA A 96 -9.94 -7.67 2.86
N VAL A 97 -9.12 -8.62 3.30
CA VAL A 97 -9.24 -10.03 2.96
C VAL A 97 -9.39 -10.82 4.26
N TRP A 98 -10.40 -11.67 4.31
CA TRP A 98 -10.57 -12.61 5.40
C TRP A 98 -9.83 -13.89 5.06
N LEU A 99 -8.84 -14.23 5.88
CA LEU A 99 -8.05 -15.44 5.75
C LEU A 99 -8.38 -16.40 6.88
N ARG A 100 -8.28 -17.70 6.61
CA ARG A 100 -8.35 -18.75 7.62
C ARG A 100 -7.07 -19.57 7.61
N ASP A 101 -6.43 -19.69 8.76
CA ASP A 101 -5.27 -20.55 8.99
C ASP A 101 -5.54 -21.53 10.15
N ALA A 102 -4.50 -22.13 10.70
CA ALA A 102 -4.61 -23.08 11.81
C ALA A 102 -5.04 -22.40 13.12
N GLN A 103 -4.80 -21.09 13.25
CA GLN A 103 -5.09 -20.28 14.42
C GLN A 103 -6.51 -19.73 14.38
N GLY A 104 -7.11 -19.64 13.18
CA GLY A 104 -8.51 -19.33 13.00
C GLY A 104 -8.74 -18.40 11.82
N SER A 105 -9.85 -17.66 11.87
CA SER A 105 -10.19 -16.66 10.86
C SER A 105 -9.69 -15.28 11.30
N ARG A 106 -9.02 -14.56 10.41
CA ARG A 106 -8.51 -13.21 10.68
C ARG A 106 -8.70 -12.27 9.48
N ARG A 107 -8.82 -10.98 9.78
CA ARG A 107 -9.03 -9.92 8.80
C ARG A 107 -7.73 -9.20 8.51
N VAL A 108 -7.32 -9.23 7.26
CA VAL A 108 -6.12 -8.56 6.75
C VAL A 108 -6.54 -7.28 6.05
N ALA A 109 -6.16 -6.13 6.60
CA ALA A 109 -6.41 -4.84 5.95
C ALA A 109 -5.39 -4.61 4.84
N LEU A 110 -5.86 -4.25 3.64
CA LEU A 110 -5.00 -3.97 2.49
C LEU A 110 -4.34 -2.58 2.61
N TYR A 111 -5.07 -1.64 3.21
CA TYR A 111 -4.64 -0.25 3.41
C TYR A 111 -4.72 0.09 4.90
N PRO A 112 -3.68 -0.23 5.69
CA PRO A 112 -3.68 0.09 7.12
C PRO A 112 -3.76 1.61 7.31
N GLY A 113 -4.59 2.05 8.26
CA GLY A 113 -4.80 3.48 8.56
C GLY A 113 -5.76 4.22 7.63
N ILE A 114 -6.31 3.58 6.59
CA ILE A 114 -7.36 4.18 5.76
C ILE A 114 -8.73 3.69 6.23
N GLU A 115 -9.58 4.63 6.62
CA GLU A 115 -10.99 4.38 6.95
C GLU A 115 -11.90 5.04 5.90
N LYS A 116 -12.81 4.25 5.31
CA LYS A 116 -13.89 4.81 4.49
C LYS A 116 -14.99 5.35 5.41
N LYS A 117 -15.25 6.65 5.33
CA LYS A 117 -16.50 7.22 5.84
C LYS A 117 -17.61 6.90 4.86
N ALA A 118 -18.69 6.29 5.34
CA ALA A 118 -19.89 6.15 4.53
C ALA A 118 -20.34 7.56 4.11
N ALA A 119 -20.61 7.75 2.82
CA ALA A 119 -21.26 8.97 2.38
C ALA A 119 -22.61 9.04 3.12
N SER A 120 -22.80 10.06 3.95
CA SER A 120 -24.11 10.33 4.52
C SER A 120 -25.04 10.61 3.35
N ASP A 121 -26.17 9.90 3.29
CA ASP A 121 -27.16 9.97 2.22
C ASP A 121 -27.83 11.36 2.22
N ALA A 122 -27.12 12.36 1.71
CA ALA A 122 -27.64 13.70 1.49
C ALA A 122 -28.37 13.70 0.14
N GLY A 123 -29.56 13.10 0.09
CA GLY A 123 -30.24 12.96 -1.19
C GLY A 123 -31.63 12.32 -1.18
N GLY A 124 -32.46 12.63 -0.18
CA GLY A 124 -33.93 12.52 -0.18
C GLY A 124 -34.61 11.89 -1.40
N GLY A 125 -34.47 10.58 -1.58
CA GLY A 125 -35.28 9.79 -2.49
C GLY A 125 -36.10 8.81 -1.67
N LYS A 126 -37.39 9.08 -1.46
CA LYS A 126 -38.33 8.15 -0.82
C LYS A 126 -38.11 6.75 -1.41
N PRO A 127 -37.92 5.69 -0.61
CA PRO A 127 -37.86 4.34 -1.17
C PRO A 127 -39.17 4.10 -1.91
N ARG A 128 -39.08 3.89 -3.23
CA ARG A 128 -40.20 3.49 -4.05
C ARG A 128 -40.64 2.12 -3.52
N PRO A 129 -41.85 1.96 -2.97
CA PRO A 129 -42.31 0.64 -2.56
C PRO A 129 -42.43 -0.22 -3.81
N THR A 130 -41.57 -1.23 -3.95
CA THR A 130 -41.74 -2.28 -4.94
C THR A 130 -42.97 -3.09 -4.51
N ALA A 131 -44.11 -2.75 -5.10
CA ALA A 131 -45.30 -3.57 -5.05
C ALA A 131 -45.05 -4.88 -5.80
N ALA A 132 -44.77 -5.96 -5.07
CA ALA A 132 -45.02 -7.35 -5.42
C ALA A 132 -44.82 -8.17 -4.13
N LYS A 133 -45.76 -8.95 -3.59
CA LYS A 133 -46.97 -9.54 -4.16
C LYS A 133 -47.84 -9.94 -2.96
N ALA A 134 -49.06 -9.41 -2.90
CA ALA A 134 -50.09 -9.93 -2.01
C ALA A 134 -50.64 -11.26 -2.55
N LYS A 135 -51.19 -12.06 -1.63
CA LYS A 135 -51.97 -13.31 -1.81
C LYS A 135 -51.07 -14.55 -1.98
N LYS A 136 -51.20 -15.58 -1.15
CA LYS A 136 -52.46 -16.30 -0.90
C LYS A 136 -52.39 -17.13 0.40
N SER A 137 -53.43 -16.97 1.18
CA SER A 137 -53.83 -17.74 2.34
C SER A 137 -54.25 -19.18 2.01
N LYS A 138 -53.86 -20.12 2.90
CA LYS A 138 -54.56 -21.36 3.41
C LYS A 138 -54.88 -22.47 2.37
N PRO A 139 -54.65 -23.78 2.65
CA PRO A 139 -55.33 -24.59 3.69
C PRO A 139 -54.35 -25.41 4.56
N GLU A 140 -54.52 -25.51 5.88
CA GLU A 140 -55.44 -26.45 6.56
C GLU A 140 -55.51 -27.82 5.87
N VAL A 141 -54.42 -28.59 6.03
CA VAL A 141 -54.45 -30.03 5.77
C VAL A 141 -55.14 -30.69 6.94
N SER A 142 -56.42 -30.99 6.74
CA SER A 142 -57.10 -32.08 7.44
C SER A 142 -56.34 -33.38 7.17
N ALA A 143 -55.91 -34.05 8.24
CA ALA A 143 -55.61 -35.48 8.23
C ALA A 143 -56.14 -36.08 9.54
N PRO A 144 -56.61 -37.33 9.49
CA PRO A 144 -57.93 -37.71 9.99
C PRO A 144 -57.95 -38.19 11.44
N LEU A 145 -59.16 -38.21 11.98
CA LEU A 145 -59.55 -38.92 13.20
C LEU A 145 -59.26 -40.44 13.10
N GLN A 146 -59.16 -41.02 14.30
CA GLN A 146 -59.30 -42.43 14.69
C GLN A 146 -58.03 -43.31 14.61
N GLU A 147 -57.70 -44.16 15.57
CA GLU A 147 -58.07 -44.43 16.97
C GLU A 147 -57.02 -45.45 17.45
N THR A 148 -56.77 -45.53 18.75
CA THR A 148 -55.88 -46.50 19.42
C THR A 148 -56.66 -47.09 20.60
N PRO A 149 -56.32 -48.29 21.09
CA PRO A 149 -56.37 -49.62 20.48
C PRO A 149 -57.76 -50.29 20.56
#